data_AF-A0A0E3BB84-F1
#
_entry.id   AF-A0A0E3BB84-F1
#
_cell.length_a   1.000
_cell.length_b   1.000
_cell.length_c   1.000
_cell.angle_alpha   90.00
_cell.angle_beta   90.00
_cell.angle_gamma   90.00
#
_symmetry.space_group_name_H-M   'P 1'
#
loop_
_entity.id
_entity.type
_entity.pdbx_description
1 polymer ?
#
loop_
_entity_poly.entity_id
_entity_poly.type
_entity_poly.pdbx_seq_one_letter_code
_entity_poly.pdbx_strand_id
1 'polypeptide(L)'
;MKFRASWKLLTTIILISGMMNCSESKNDKNTDDILLLLGISIQNYWEIEGTWNYFNGTKDYPGGAFTDNGTVLQGQYTISRTKITREVKDSGFGASKLIGDVFEIDRSKQVVYVQFTQDSSFSKGKFSWYRWTSKDGYVYICPDLSGVNNQNTLEQAKADNLDSFSNTNNINSGCGLNSGFDPAPWSRLEIKTN
;
A
#
# COMPACT_ATOMS: atom_id res chain seq x y z
N MET A 1 2.43 29.60 -27.77
CA MET A 1 2.75 28.70 -26.64
C MET A 1 4.28 28.57 -26.56
N LYS A 2 4.91 29.14 -25.53
CA LYS A 2 6.38 29.17 -25.39
C LYS A 2 6.83 27.88 -24.69
N PHE A 3 7.52 27.00 -25.42
CA PHE A 3 8.18 25.82 -24.84
C PHE A 3 9.36 26.27 -23.98
N ARG A 4 9.22 26.16 -22.65
CA ARG A 4 10.34 26.17 -21.71
C ARG A 4 10.54 24.74 -21.23
N ALA A 5 11.19 23.92 -22.05
CA ALA A 5 11.72 22.63 -21.61
C ALA A 5 12.89 22.92 -20.65
N SER A 6 12.68 22.58 -19.38
CA SER A 6 13.62 22.81 -18.29
C SER A 6 14.90 21.99 -18.48
N TRP A 7 16.02 22.71 -18.54
CA TRP A 7 17.43 22.27 -18.63
C TRP A 7 17.85 21.12 -17.68
N LYS A 8 17.05 20.79 -16.66
CA LYS A 8 17.38 19.79 -15.62
C LYS A 8 17.43 18.33 -16.11
N LEU A 9 16.87 18.03 -17.28
CA LEU A 9 16.90 16.67 -17.88
C LEU A 9 18.20 16.38 -18.64
N LEU A 10 18.95 17.40 -19.06
CA LEU A 10 20.18 17.23 -19.85
C LEU A 10 21.40 16.90 -18.97
N THR A 11 21.40 17.33 -17.71
CA THR A 11 22.48 17.04 -16.75
C THR A 11 22.52 15.59 -16.29
N THR A 12 21.39 14.86 -16.31
CA THR A 12 21.34 13.46 -15.86
C THR A 12 21.93 12.50 -16.90
N ILE A 13 21.79 12.81 -18.19
CA ILE A 13 22.30 11.96 -19.30
C ILE A 13 23.85 12.03 -19.37
N ILE A 14 24.43 13.18 -19.02
CA ILE A 14 25.89 13.37 -19.04
C ILE A 14 26.56 12.67 -17.85
N LEU A 15 25.94 12.60 -16.67
CA LEU A 15 26.48 11.85 -15.53
C LEU A 15 26.46 10.33 -15.74
N ILE A 16 25.45 9.80 -16.45
CA ILE A 16 25.38 8.35 -16.75
C ILE A 16 26.42 7.97 -17.82
N SER A 17 26.71 8.87 -18.77
CA SER A 17 27.68 8.62 -19.84
C SER A 17 29.14 8.79 -19.40
N GLY A 18 29.40 9.51 -18.31
CA GLY A 18 30.75 9.75 -17.78
C GLY A 18 31.37 8.58 -17.02
N MET A 19 30.60 7.54 -16.68
CA MET A 19 31.11 6.35 -15.98
C MET A 19 31.48 5.19 -16.91
N MET A 20 31.25 5.30 -18.22
CA MET A 20 31.49 4.20 -19.17
C MET A 20 32.92 4.14 -19.74
N ASN A 21 33.80 5.13 -19.49
CA ASN A 21 35.13 5.18 -20.10
C ASN A 21 36.31 5.18 -19.12
N CYS A 22 36.12 4.76 -17.87
CA CYS A 22 37.20 4.52 -16.91
C CYS A 22 37.05 3.17 -16.21
N SER A 23 37.00 2.08 -16.99
CA SER A 23 37.45 0.76 -16.53
C SER A 23 37.70 -0.14 -17.73
N GLU A 24 38.96 -0.23 -18.10
CA GLU A 24 39.47 -1.18 -19.08
C GLU A 24 39.43 -2.59 -18.47
N SER A 25 38.65 -3.47 -19.11
CA SER A 25 38.59 -4.94 -19.01
C SER A 25 38.91 -5.62 -17.66
N LYS A 26 37.87 -6.14 -17.00
CA LYS A 26 37.88 -7.47 -16.36
C LYS A 26 36.44 -7.89 -15.97
N ASN A 27 35.99 -9.01 -16.55
CA ASN A 27 34.74 -9.74 -16.33
C ASN A 27 33.42 -9.15 -16.88
N ASP A 28 32.99 -9.66 -18.04
CA ASP A 28 31.61 -9.59 -18.54
C ASP A 28 30.55 -10.18 -17.59
N LYS A 29 30.96 -10.95 -16.57
CA LYS A 29 30.05 -11.49 -15.55
C LYS A 29 29.39 -10.41 -14.70
N ASN A 30 30.06 -9.27 -14.45
CA ASN A 30 29.55 -8.24 -13.54
C ASN A 30 28.37 -7.45 -14.10
N THR A 31 28.31 -7.21 -15.40
CA THR A 31 27.20 -6.43 -16.01
C THR A 31 25.92 -7.24 -16.06
N ASP A 32 26.02 -8.53 -16.42
CA ASP A 32 24.91 -9.47 -16.39
C ASP A 32 24.40 -9.68 -14.95
N ASP A 33 25.30 -9.78 -13.97
CA ASP A 33 24.94 -9.87 -12.56
C ASP A 33 24.23 -8.61 -12.05
N ILE A 34 24.66 -7.41 -12.48
CA ILE A 34 23.99 -6.15 -12.13
C ILE A 34 22.60 -6.07 -12.77
N LEU A 35 22.45 -6.44 -14.04
CA LEU A 35 21.14 -6.47 -14.72
C LEU A 35 20.21 -7.52 -14.11
N LEU A 36 20.76 -8.67 -13.69
CA LEU A 36 20.04 -9.71 -12.97
C LEU A 36 19.62 -9.23 -11.58
N LEU A 37 20.50 -8.54 -10.83
CA LEU A 37 20.18 -7.93 -9.53
C LEU A 37 19.15 -6.82 -9.66
N LEU A 38 19.23 -5.99 -10.70
CA LEU A 38 18.22 -4.97 -11.02
C LEU A 38 16.89 -5.62 -11.42
N GLY A 39 16.92 -6.66 -12.25
CA GLY A 39 15.73 -7.43 -12.63
C GLY A 39 15.08 -8.10 -11.43
N ILE A 40 15.87 -8.75 -10.57
CA ILE A 40 15.42 -9.36 -9.32
C ILE A 40 14.86 -8.29 -8.38
N SER A 41 15.51 -7.13 -8.23
CA SER A 41 15.03 -6.07 -7.34
C SER A 41 13.74 -5.42 -7.84
N ILE A 42 13.57 -5.22 -9.15
CA ILE A 42 12.32 -4.72 -9.74
C ILE A 42 11.19 -5.74 -9.58
N GLN A 43 11.45 -7.03 -9.82
CA GLN A 43 10.44 -8.08 -9.60
C GLN A 43 10.08 -8.24 -8.12
N ASN A 44 11.02 -7.95 -7.24
CA ASN A 44 10.80 -7.97 -5.80
C ASN A 44 10.25 -6.66 -5.25
N TYR A 45 10.31 -5.57 -6.01
CA TYR A 45 9.79 -4.28 -5.56
C TYR A 45 8.30 -4.40 -5.29
N TRP A 46 7.90 -4.06 -4.07
CA TRP A 46 6.52 -4.04 -3.65
C TRP A 46 6.23 -2.65 -3.10
N GLU A 47 5.47 -1.87 -3.87
CA GLU A 47 5.32 -0.43 -3.67
C GLU A 47 4.81 -0.05 -2.28
N ILE A 48 4.01 -0.92 -1.65
CA ILE A 48 3.42 -0.65 -0.33
C ILE A 48 4.24 -1.20 0.84
N GLU A 49 5.36 -1.87 0.57
CA GLU A 49 6.27 -2.33 1.62
C GLU A 49 6.90 -1.13 2.33
N GLY A 50 6.81 -1.10 3.66
CA GLY A 50 7.35 -0.03 4.47
C GLY A 50 6.45 0.40 5.63
N THR A 51 6.83 1.51 6.25
CA THR A 51 6.09 2.12 7.37
C THR A 51 5.47 3.43 6.93
N TRP A 52 4.16 3.54 7.11
CA TRP A 52 3.33 4.61 6.57
C TRP A 52 2.53 5.27 7.69
N ASN A 53 2.43 6.59 7.64
CA ASN A 53 1.31 7.30 8.26
C ASN A 53 0.09 7.14 7.34
N TYR A 54 -1.07 6.82 7.91
CA TYR A 54 -2.31 6.78 7.11
C TYR A 54 -3.33 7.81 7.54
N PHE A 55 -3.99 8.37 6.54
CA PHE A 55 -5.00 9.41 6.67
C PHE A 55 -6.36 8.85 6.29
N ASN A 56 -7.42 9.40 6.87
CA ASN A 56 -8.81 8.96 6.69
C ASN A 56 -9.40 9.20 5.29
N GLY A 57 -8.66 9.80 4.36
CA GLY A 57 -9.13 10.04 2.99
C GLY A 57 -8.06 10.62 2.08
N THR A 58 -8.50 11.29 1.02
CA THR A 58 -7.60 11.92 0.05
C THR A 58 -7.32 13.37 0.42
N LYS A 59 -6.40 14.03 -0.30
CA LYS A 59 -6.01 15.40 0.00
C LYS A 59 -7.16 16.40 -0.20
N ASP A 60 -7.97 16.16 -1.22
CA ASP A 60 -9.00 17.08 -1.70
C ASP A 60 -10.42 16.51 -1.59
N TYR A 61 -10.57 15.35 -0.92
CA TYR A 61 -11.87 14.70 -0.70
C TYR A 61 -12.05 14.37 0.79
N PRO A 62 -13.25 14.56 1.35
CA PRO A 62 -13.55 14.19 2.73
C PRO A 62 -13.20 12.73 3.04
N GLY A 63 -12.86 12.46 4.31
CA GLY A 63 -12.50 11.17 4.85
C GLY A 63 -13.67 10.46 5.54
N GLY A 64 -13.52 10.13 6.82
CA GLY A 64 -14.51 9.40 7.63
C GLY A 64 -15.95 9.91 7.44
N ALA A 65 -16.89 8.95 7.31
CA ALA A 65 -18.29 9.17 6.94
C ALA A 65 -18.53 10.02 5.68
N PHE A 66 -17.51 10.27 4.88
CA PHE A 66 -17.48 11.27 3.81
C PHE A 66 -17.75 12.72 4.27
N THR A 67 -17.55 13.02 5.55
CA THR A 67 -17.81 14.33 6.14
C THR A 67 -16.59 14.97 6.79
N ASP A 68 -15.63 14.18 7.28
CA ASP A 68 -14.42 14.70 7.91
C ASP A 68 -13.41 15.20 6.87
N ASN A 69 -12.46 16.07 7.26
CA ASN A 69 -11.32 16.38 6.40
C ASN A 69 -10.54 15.09 6.07
N GLY A 70 -10.25 14.82 4.79
CA GLY A 70 -9.48 13.64 4.35
C GLY A 70 -7.98 13.68 4.68
N THR A 71 -7.56 14.69 5.43
CA THR A 71 -6.16 14.90 5.87
C THR A 71 -5.98 14.64 7.36
N VAL A 72 -6.94 14.00 8.02
CA VAL A 72 -6.80 13.64 9.44
C VAL A 72 -5.93 12.39 9.55
N LEU A 73 -4.82 12.51 10.27
CA LEU A 73 -3.92 11.38 10.57
C LEU A 73 -4.64 10.41 11.51
N GLN A 74 -4.82 9.18 11.05
CA GLN A 74 -5.54 8.13 11.78
C GLN A 74 -4.59 7.14 12.47
N GLY A 75 -3.34 7.06 12.03
CA GLY A 75 -2.35 6.19 12.67
C GLY A 75 -1.27 5.71 11.71
N GLN A 76 -0.79 4.50 11.92
CA GLN A 76 0.34 3.94 11.16
C GLN A 76 0.05 2.53 10.62
N TYR A 77 0.58 2.25 9.44
CA TYR A 77 0.75 0.90 8.91
C TYR A 77 2.23 0.53 8.89
N THR A 78 2.53 -0.73 9.20
CA THR A 78 3.82 -1.37 8.89
C THR A 78 3.52 -2.58 8.03
N ILE A 79 3.98 -2.58 6.80
CA ILE A 79 3.66 -3.58 5.77
C ILE A 79 4.97 -4.23 5.33
N SER A 80 5.03 -5.55 5.46
CA SER A 80 6.10 -6.40 4.94
C SER A 80 5.52 -7.63 4.28
N ARG A 81 6.35 -8.37 3.53
CA ARG A 81 5.91 -9.59 2.83
C ARG A 81 5.35 -10.68 3.73
N THR A 82 5.61 -10.60 5.02
CA THR A 82 5.21 -11.61 6.00
C THR A 82 4.18 -11.09 6.99
N LYS A 83 4.01 -9.77 7.12
CA LYS A 83 3.16 -9.17 8.16
C LYS A 83 2.60 -7.81 7.76
N ILE A 84 1.35 -7.56 8.13
CA ILE A 84 0.75 -6.23 8.12
C ILE A 84 0.33 -5.88 9.55
N THR A 85 0.80 -4.74 10.03
CA THR A 85 0.36 -4.14 11.29
C THR A 85 -0.33 -2.82 11.00
N ARG A 86 -1.48 -2.57 11.61
CA ARG A 86 -2.16 -1.26 11.63
C ARG A 86 -2.38 -0.83 13.05
N GLU A 87 -1.93 0.37 13.38
CA GLU A 87 -2.16 1.00 14.68
C GLU A 87 -3.01 2.25 14.47
N VAL A 88 -4.15 2.34 15.17
CA VAL A 88 -5.02 3.53 15.16
C VAL A 88 -4.59 4.46 16.30
N LYS A 89 -4.29 5.71 15.96
CA LYS A 89 -3.97 6.78 16.90
C LYS A 89 -5.28 7.38 17.41
N ASP A 90 -5.92 6.69 18.34
CA ASP A 90 -7.00 7.23 19.16
C ASP A 90 -6.54 7.22 20.63
N SER A 91 -6.83 8.29 21.37
CA SER A 91 -6.56 8.41 22.81
C SER A 91 -7.72 7.94 23.69
N GLY A 92 -8.84 7.52 23.09
CA GLY A 92 -10.01 6.96 23.75
C GLY A 92 -10.18 5.45 23.59
N PHE A 93 -11.43 4.97 23.59
CA PHE A 93 -11.78 3.54 23.47
C PHE A 93 -11.57 2.94 22.07
N GLY A 94 -11.31 3.75 21.03
CA GLY A 94 -11.12 3.29 19.65
C GLY A 94 -9.68 2.96 19.27
N ALA A 95 -8.73 3.08 20.21
CA ALA A 95 -7.34 2.68 20.00
C ALA A 95 -7.30 1.19 19.68
N SER A 96 -6.82 0.83 18.49
CA SER A 96 -6.76 -0.56 18.08
C SER A 96 -5.50 -0.88 17.30
N LYS A 97 -5.05 -2.12 17.47
CA LYS A 97 -3.88 -2.68 16.80
C LYS A 97 -4.31 -3.93 16.06
N LEU A 98 -4.34 -3.86 14.74
CA LEU A 98 -4.50 -5.04 13.90
C LEU A 98 -3.15 -5.59 13.52
N ILE A 99 -3.00 -6.90 13.60
CA ILE A 99 -1.76 -7.60 13.25
C ILE A 99 -2.18 -8.83 12.46
N GLY A 100 -1.74 -8.91 11.21
CA GLY A 100 -2.03 -10.02 10.31
C GLY A 100 -0.76 -10.61 9.73
N ASP A 101 -0.65 -11.93 9.79
CA ASP A 101 0.38 -12.66 9.05
C ASP A 101 -0.04 -12.75 7.58
N VAL A 102 0.88 -12.45 6.66
CA VAL A 102 0.61 -12.48 5.22
C VAL A 102 0.59 -13.93 4.74
N PHE A 103 -0.53 -14.35 4.18
CA PHE A 103 -0.71 -15.69 3.62
C PHE A 103 -0.48 -15.70 2.11
N GLU A 104 -0.97 -14.69 1.41
CA GLU A 104 -0.87 -14.62 -0.05
C GLU A 104 -0.80 -13.16 -0.51
N ILE A 105 0.01 -12.90 -1.54
CA ILE A 105 0.07 -11.61 -2.22
C ILE A 105 -0.29 -11.84 -3.69
N ASP A 106 -1.44 -11.33 -4.11
CA ASP A 106 -1.85 -11.29 -5.52
C ASP A 106 -1.53 -9.91 -6.09
N ARG A 107 -0.37 -9.82 -6.74
CA ARG A 107 0.12 -8.57 -7.37
C ARG A 107 -0.72 -8.14 -8.57
N SER A 108 -1.42 -9.06 -9.23
CA SER A 108 -2.25 -8.75 -10.40
C SER A 108 -3.51 -7.97 -10.01
N LYS A 109 -4.03 -8.25 -8.82
CA LYS A 109 -5.20 -7.58 -8.24
C LYS A 109 -4.84 -6.49 -7.22
N GLN A 110 -3.55 -6.35 -6.92
CA GLN A 110 -3.00 -5.47 -5.89
C GLN A 110 -3.64 -5.72 -4.52
N VAL A 111 -3.67 -6.99 -4.11
CA VAL A 111 -4.30 -7.41 -2.85
C VAL A 111 -3.39 -8.35 -2.04
N VAL A 112 -3.39 -8.15 -0.72
CA VAL A 112 -2.75 -9.03 0.26
C VAL A 112 -3.83 -9.73 1.05
N TYR A 113 -3.72 -11.04 1.17
CA TYR A 113 -4.55 -11.81 2.09
C TYR A 113 -3.77 -12.09 3.35
N VAL A 114 -4.39 -11.84 4.49
CA VAL A 114 -3.79 -12.04 5.81
C VAL A 114 -4.66 -12.94 6.67
N GLN A 115 -4.05 -13.52 7.70
CA GLN A 115 -4.78 -14.04 8.85
C GLN A 115 -4.41 -13.20 10.08
N PHE A 116 -5.41 -12.67 10.78
CA PHE A 116 -5.17 -11.91 12.00
C PHE A 116 -4.62 -12.80 13.11
N THR A 117 -3.58 -12.33 13.78
CA THR A 117 -2.92 -13.03 14.87
C THR A 117 -3.71 -12.90 16.18
N GLN A 118 -3.32 -13.67 17.19
CA GLN A 118 -4.03 -13.69 18.49
C GLN A 118 -3.85 -12.40 19.32
N ASP A 119 -2.79 -11.65 19.04
CA ASP A 119 -2.47 -10.33 19.62
C ASP A 119 -3.13 -9.16 18.85
N SER A 120 -3.86 -9.44 17.77
CA SER A 120 -4.73 -8.45 17.12
C SER A 120 -5.89 -8.02 18.04
N SER A 121 -6.26 -6.75 18.05
CA SER A 121 -7.36 -6.22 18.87
C SER A 121 -8.72 -6.83 18.51
N PHE A 122 -8.93 -7.20 17.24
CA PHE A 122 -10.17 -7.80 16.76
C PHE A 122 -9.92 -8.81 15.64
N SER A 123 -10.97 -9.57 15.31
CA SER A 123 -10.99 -10.57 14.22
C SER A 123 -9.88 -11.64 14.31
N LYS A 124 -9.45 -11.98 15.54
CA LYS A 124 -8.38 -12.96 15.81
C LYS A 124 -8.62 -14.29 15.10
N GLY A 125 -7.59 -14.79 14.41
CA GLY A 125 -7.61 -16.03 13.64
C GLY A 125 -8.44 -15.97 12.35
N LYS A 126 -9.10 -14.84 12.06
CA LYS A 126 -9.88 -14.65 10.83
C LYS A 126 -9.01 -14.20 9.69
N PHE A 127 -9.43 -14.55 8.49
CA PHE A 127 -8.84 -14.07 7.26
C PHE A 127 -9.46 -12.74 6.87
N SER A 128 -8.71 -11.98 6.08
CA SER A 128 -9.07 -10.66 5.60
C SER A 128 -8.17 -10.31 4.43
N TRP A 129 -8.53 -9.27 3.68
CA TRP A 129 -7.69 -8.75 2.62
C TRP A 129 -7.38 -7.25 2.81
N TYR A 130 -6.24 -6.82 2.28
CA TYR A 130 -5.88 -5.42 2.13
C TYR A 130 -5.59 -5.18 0.66
N ARG A 131 -6.40 -4.33 0.02
CA ARG A 131 -6.15 -3.91 -1.35
C ARG A 131 -5.40 -2.59 -1.36
N TRP A 132 -4.53 -2.38 -2.35
CA TRP A 132 -3.84 -1.12 -2.54
C TRP A 132 -3.95 -0.63 -3.98
N THR A 133 -3.73 0.67 -4.16
CA THR A 133 -3.59 1.29 -5.48
C THR A 133 -2.75 2.56 -5.35
N SER A 134 -2.27 3.07 -6.48
CA SER A 134 -1.51 4.31 -6.55
C SER A 134 -2.19 5.28 -7.50
N LYS A 135 -2.40 6.52 -7.05
CA LYS A 135 -3.05 7.57 -7.83
C LYS A 135 -2.49 8.93 -7.44
N ASP A 136 -2.25 9.78 -8.44
CA ASP A 136 -1.79 11.16 -8.25
C ASP A 136 -0.54 11.30 -7.37
N GLY A 137 0.37 10.31 -7.43
CA GLY A 137 1.63 10.29 -6.67
C GLY A 137 1.48 9.82 -5.21
N TYR A 138 0.31 9.36 -4.81
CA TYR A 138 0.05 8.78 -3.49
C TYR A 138 -0.31 7.30 -3.58
N VAL A 139 0.04 6.57 -2.53
CA VAL A 139 -0.40 5.19 -2.31
C VAL A 139 -1.65 5.21 -1.44
N TYR A 140 -2.59 4.35 -1.74
CA TYR A 140 -3.83 4.20 -1.00
C TYR A 140 -4.04 2.74 -0.60
N ILE A 141 -4.56 2.52 0.60
CA ILE A 141 -4.91 1.19 1.11
C ILE A 141 -6.38 1.14 1.49
N CYS A 142 -7.00 0.01 1.16
CA CYS A 142 -8.36 -0.32 1.51
C CYS A 142 -8.35 -1.64 2.30
N PRO A 143 -8.56 -1.60 3.62
CA PRO A 143 -8.76 -2.80 4.41
C PRO A 143 -10.14 -3.41 4.12
N ASP A 144 -10.23 -4.72 4.11
CA ASP A 144 -11.50 -5.42 4.17
C ASP A 144 -12.22 -5.07 5.47
N LEU A 145 -13.39 -4.47 5.34
CA LEU A 145 -14.31 -4.25 6.45
C LEU A 145 -15.52 -5.20 6.35
N SER A 146 -15.68 -5.93 5.25
CA SER A 146 -16.84 -6.74 4.91
C SER A 146 -16.85 -8.12 5.57
N GLY A 147 -17.49 -8.26 6.73
CA GLY A 147 -17.79 -9.57 7.27
C GLY A 147 -16.57 -10.39 7.72
N VAL A 148 -15.43 -9.74 7.95
CA VAL A 148 -14.16 -10.33 8.42
C VAL A 148 -14.37 -11.34 9.57
N ASN A 149 -15.29 -11.05 10.49
CA ASN A 149 -15.57 -11.93 11.63
C ASN A 149 -16.07 -13.34 11.24
N ASN A 150 -16.55 -13.51 10.00
CA ASN A 150 -17.05 -14.77 9.46
C ASN A 150 -16.08 -15.45 8.48
N GLN A 151 -14.97 -14.79 8.12
CA GLN A 151 -13.96 -15.34 7.20
C GLN A 151 -12.98 -16.22 7.98
N ASN A 152 -13.28 -17.52 8.06
CA ASN A 152 -12.47 -18.52 8.78
C ASN A 152 -11.38 -19.16 7.92
N THR A 153 -11.45 -19.02 6.59
CA THR A 153 -10.46 -19.58 5.65
C THR A 153 -10.01 -18.54 4.64
N LEU A 154 -8.85 -18.78 4.02
CA LEU A 154 -8.32 -17.95 2.95
C LEU A 154 -9.28 -17.88 1.75
N GLU A 155 -9.92 -19.01 1.41
CA GLU A 155 -10.87 -19.09 0.29
C GLU A 155 -12.10 -18.20 0.51
N GLN A 156 -12.54 -18.06 1.76
CA GLN A 156 -13.65 -17.18 2.10
C GLN A 156 -13.28 -15.70 1.88
N ALA A 157 -12.08 -15.28 2.28
CA ALA A 157 -11.57 -13.93 1.98
C ALA A 157 -11.37 -13.70 0.47
N LYS A 158 -10.94 -14.74 -0.27
CA LYS A 158 -10.75 -14.67 -1.74
C LYS A 158 -12.06 -14.69 -2.52
N ALA A 159 -13.17 -15.12 -1.91
CA ALA A 159 -14.48 -15.13 -2.54
C ALA A 159 -15.11 -13.74 -2.64
N ASP A 160 -14.57 -12.74 -1.92
CA ASP A 160 -15.06 -11.37 -1.98
C ASP A 160 -14.86 -10.75 -3.38
N ASN A 161 -15.89 -10.03 -3.83
CA ASN A 161 -15.80 -9.24 -5.05
C ASN A 161 -15.02 -7.94 -4.78
N LEU A 162 -13.70 -8.02 -4.83
CA LEU A 162 -12.80 -6.90 -4.55
C LEU A 162 -13.22 -5.61 -5.28
N ASP A 163 -13.61 -5.67 -6.55
CA ASP A 163 -13.98 -4.47 -7.32
C ASP A 163 -15.28 -3.81 -6.84
N SER A 164 -16.20 -4.61 -6.27
CA SER A 164 -17.40 -4.08 -5.62
C SER A 164 -17.09 -3.41 -4.28
N PHE A 165 -16.09 -3.89 -3.56
CA PHE A 165 -15.74 -3.42 -2.20
C PHE A 165 -14.65 -2.35 -2.17
N SER A 166 -13.84 -2.29 -3.23
CA SER A 166 -12.59 -1.56 -3.30
C SER A 166 -12.29 -1.21 -4.77
N ASN A 167 -13.09 -0.32 -5.35
CA ASN A 167 -12.89 0.12 -6.72
C ASN A 167 -11.62 0.99 -6.85
N THR A 168 -10.56 0.44 -7.42
CA THR A 168 -9.26 1.11 -7.56
C THR A 168 -9.28 2.30 -8.53
N ASN A 169 -10.27 2.39 -9.41
CA ASN A 169 -10.45 3.52 -10.33
C ASN A 169 -11.07 4.74 -9.63
N ASN A 170 -11.75 4.53 -8.50
CA ASN A 170 -12.41 5.58 -7.74
C ASN A 170 -12.05 5.47 -6.26
N ILE A 171 -10.89 5.99 -5.88
CA ILE A 171 -10.43 6.05 -4.48
C ILE A 171 -11.39 6.79 -3.52
N ASN A 172 -12.37 7.53 -4.06
CA ASN A 172 -13.39 8.22 -3.28
C ASN A 172 -14.67 7.39 -3.08
N SER A 173 -14.83 6.22 -3.73
CA SER A 173 -16.09 5.43 -3.68
C SER A 173 -16.30 4.65 -2.38
N GLY A 174 -15.51 4.89 -1.34
CA GLY A 174 -15.53 4.11 -0.10
C GLY A 174 -14.82 2.76 -0.22
N CYS A 175 -14.43 2.24 0.94
CA CYS A 175 -13.75 0.98 1.13
C CYS A 175 -14.56 0.08 2.08
N GLY A 176 -14.79 -1.18 1.72
CA GLY A 176 -15.36 -2.19 2.64
C GLY A 176 -16.85 -1.99 3.00
N LEU A 177 -17.62 -1.34 2.13
CA LEU A 177 -18.94 -0.78 2.44
C LEU A 177 -20.08 -1.77 2.78
N ASN A 178 -19.94 -3.10 2.64
CA ASN A 178 -21.07 -4.02 2.92
C ASN A 178 -21.13 -4.54 4.38
N SER A 179 -20.37 -3.98 5.33
CA SER A 179 -20.42 -4.42 6.73
C SER A 179 -21.22 -3.53 7.68
N GLY A 180 -21.82 -2.44 7.20
CA GLY A 180 -22.53 -1.49 8.07
C GLY A 180 -21.60 -0.72 9.02
N PHE A 181 -20.28 -0.77 8.82
CA PHE A 181 -19.33 0.12 9.47
C PHE A 181 -19.33 1.50 8.81
N ASP A 182 -18.86 2.51 9.54
CA ASP A 182 -18.74 3.88 9.07
C ASP A 182 -17.94 3.91 7.75
N PRO A 183 -18.57 4.28 6.63
CA PRO A 183 -17.94 4.19 5.34
C PRO A 183 -16.79 5.20 5.25
N ALA A 184 -15.57 4.68 5.08
CA ALA A 184 -14.40 5.52 4.84
C ALA A 184 -13.95 5.35 3.38
N PRO A 185 -13.52 6.43 2.70
CA PRO A 185 -12.78 6.31 1.46
C PRO A 185 -11.44 5.60 1.69
N TRP A 186 -10.73 5.34 0.59
CA TRP A 186 -9.42 4.71 0.67
C TRP A 186 -8.47 5.53 1.55
N SER A 187 -7.75 4.86 2.44
CA SER A 187 -6.80 5.51 3.34
C SER A 187 -5.54 5.89 2.57
N ARG A 188 -5.20 7.17 2.55
CA ARG A 188 -3.95 7.65 1.93
C ARG A 188 -2.77 7.28 2.80
N LEU A 189 -1.73 6.71 2.20
CA LEU A 189 -0.47 6.37 2.85
C LEU A 189 0.59 7.42 2.50
N GLU A 190 1.27 7.93 3.51
CA GLU A 190 2.44 8.79 3.34
C GLU A 190 3.61 8.23 4.15
N ILE A 191 4.82 8.32 3.61
CA ILE A 191 6.02 7.82 4.28
C ILE A 191 6.11 8.45 5.66
N LYS A 192 6.39 7.63 6.69
CA LYS A 192 6.65 8.13 8.03
C LYS A 192 7.93 8.97 8.00
N THR A 193 7.78 10.30 8.01
CA THR A 193 8.88 11.23 8.26
C THR A 193 9.08 11.35 9.76
N ASN A 194 10.28 11.03 10.25
CA ASN A 194 10.68 11.25 11.64
C ASN A 194 10.76 12.73 11.99
#